data_AF-A0A968BWG8-F1
#
_entry.id   AF-A0A968BWG8-F1
#
_cell.length_a   1.000
_cell.length_b   1.000
_cell.length_c   1.000
_cell.angle_alpha   90.00
_cell.angle_beta   90.00
_cell.angle_gamma   90.00
#
_symmetry.space_group_name_H-M   'P 1'
#
loop_
_entity.id
_entity.type
_entity.pdbx_description
1 polymer ?
#
loop_
_entity_poly.entity_id
_entity_poly.type
_entity_poly.pdbx_seq_one_letter_code
_entity_poly.pdbx_strand_id
1 'polypeptide(L)'
;MKGIEDLLDALVCAYSALYAWHHGPRGYAIYGKAAEGSILVPMTPSMWQRLKADRLLLLDRDGTLNKSLGTGPPNHPTEISLLPGVATRLHEFASLGWRIVIITNQGGVAFGYLTEAEAYATHQAVLDALPVEVDASYLCPHHPRGTIPRYAKHCPNRKPAPGAILDALERFGADPQTCLFVGDRDTDRQAATAAGVPFRLARNFFE
;
A
#
# COMPACT_ATOMS: atom_id res chain seq x y z
N MET A 1 48.17 20.81 15.92
CA MET A 1 47.37 20.42 17.08
C MET A 1 45.90 20.61 16.80
N LYS A 2 45.42 21.83 16.53
CA LYS A 2 44.00 22.12 16.18
C LYS A 2 43.40 21.23 15.07
N GLY A 3 44.10 21.06 13.95
CA GLY A 3 43.62 20.20 12.86
C GLY A 3 43.60 18.69 13.15
N ILE A 4 44.28 18.22 14.21
CA ILE A 4 44.19 16.82 14.66
C ILE A 4 43.00 16.66 15.62
N GLU A 5 42.77 17.65 16.48
CA GLU A 5 41.61 17.69 17.38
C GLU A 5 40.30 17.78 16.59
N ASP A 6 40.21 18.65 15.58
CA ASP A 6 39.04 18.77 14.71
C ASP A 6 38.72 17.44 13.98
N LEU A 7 39.76 16.70 13.60
CA LEU A 7 39.64 15.42 12.89
C LEU A 7 39.19 14.30 13.84
N LEU A 8 39.67 14.32 15.09
CA LEU A 8 39.23 13.42 16.15
C LEU A 8 37.78 13.69 16.56
N ASP A 9 37.38 14.95 16.68
CA ASP A 9 35.99 15.33 16.98
C ASP A 9 35.04 14.90 15.87
N ALA A 10 35.42 15.11 14.61
CA ALA A 10 34.66 14.62 13.46
C ALA A 10 34.56 13.09 13.46
N LEU A 11 35.63 12.37 13.80
CA LEU A 11 35.64 10.91 13.88
C LEU A 11 34.78 10.38 15.03
N VAL A 12 34.83 11.04 16.19
CA VAL A 12 34.00 10.71 17.36
C VAL A 12 32.53 11.00 17.07
N CYS A 13 32.21 12.09 16.38
CA CYS A 13 30.84 12.40 15.96
C CYS A 13 30.33 11.40 14.92
N ALA A 14 31.13 11.07 13.90
CA ALA A 14 30.76 10.09 12.88
C ALA A 14 30.63 8.68 13.47
N TYR A 15 31.53 8.29 14.37
CA TYR A 15 31.45 7.01 15.09
C TYR A 15 30.26 6.98 16.02
N SER A 16 30.01 8.03 16.80
CA SER A 16 28.83 8.13 17.68
C SER A 16 27.53 8.12 16.86
N ALA A 17 27.54 8.67 15.65
CA ALA A 17 26.41 8.64 14.74
C ALA A 17 26.14 7.25 14.17
N LEU A 18 27.18 6.57 13.66
CA LEU A 18 27.07 5.19 13.19
C LEU A 18 26.72 4.23 14.33
N TYR A 19 27.34 4.41 15.50
CA TYR A 19 27.07 3.61 16.68
C TYR A 19 25.66 3.88 17.22
N ALA A 20 25.17 5.12 17.26
CA ALA A 20 23.78 5.41 17.64
C ALA A 20 22.77 4.85 16.63
N TRP A 21 23.09 4.90 15.33
CA TRP A 21 22.27 4.34 14.26
C TRP A 21 22.16 2.81 14.34
N HIS A 22 23.27 2.12 14.62
CA HIS A 22 23.32 0.65 14.68
C HIS A 22 23.04 0.06 16.07
N HIS A 23 23.36 0.79 17.14
CA HIS A 23 23.43 0.30 18.52
C HIS A 23 22.89 1.27 19.58
N GLY A 24 22.52 2.50 19.19
CA GLY A 24 22.02 3.50 20.13
C GLY A 24 20.75 3.02 20.83
N PRO A 25 20.53 3.40 22.10
CA PRO A 25 19.23 3.19 22.72
C PRO A 25 18.18 3.90 21.86
N ARG A 26 16.92 3.40 21.86
CA ARG A 26 15.75 3.86 21.08
C ARG A 26 15.32 5.34 21.30
N GLY A 27 16.26 6.22 21.66
CA GLY A 27 16.05 7.52 22.27
C GLY A 27 16.50 8.74 21.48
N TYR A 28 17.35 8.63 20.44
CA TYR A 28 17.90 9.82 19.74
C TYR A 28 18.26 9.58 18.26
N ALA A 29 17.85 10.48 17.35
CA ALA A 29 18.30 10.59 15.96
C ALA A 29 19.33 11.72 15.81
N ILE A 30 20.08 11.74 14.70
CA ILE A 30 21.03 12.83 14.40
C ILE A 30 20.55 13.59 13.19
N TYR A 31 20.51 14.92 13.30
CA TYR A 31 20.12 15.81 12.22
C TYR A 31 21.23 16.83 11.93
N GLY A 32 21.50 17.08 10.65
CA GLY A 32 22.58 17.94 10.19
C GLY A 32 23.73 17.17 9.53
N LYS A 33 24.70 17.91 8.97
CA LYS A 33 25.90 17.35 8.33
C LYS A 33 27.12 17.58 9.21
N ALA A 34 28.04 16.62 9.26
CA ALA A 34 29.22 16.69 10.13
C ALA A 34 30.03 18.00 9.99
N ALA A 35 30.14 18.55 8.78
CA ALA A 35 30.87 19.79 8.51
C ALA A 35 30.10 21.09 8.84
N GLU A 36 28.78 21.02 8.98
CA GLU A 36 27.89 22.18 9.19
C GLU A 36 27.33 22.23 10.63
N GLY A 37 27.70 21.25 11.45
CA GLY A 37 27.12 21.02 12.78
C GLY A 37 25.99 19.99 12.74
N SER A 38 25.89 19.20 13.81
CA SER A 38 24.80 18.22 13.99
C SER A 38 24.20 18.35 15.38
N ILE A 39 22.91 18.02 15.48
CA ILE A 39 22.17 18.00 16.73
C ILE A 39 21.66 16.59 17.04
N LEU A 40 21.61 16.26 18.32
CA LEU A 40 20.89 15.09 18.82
C LEU A 40 19.41 15.46 18.93
N VAL A 41 18.57 14.74 18.20
CA VAL A 41 17.11 14.87 18.25
C VAL A 41 16.59 13.77 19.17
N PRO A 42 16.04 14.07 20.35
CA PRO A 42 15.40 13.07 21.19
C PRO A 42 14.21 12.45 20.47
N MET A 43 14.14 11.13 20.48
CA MET A 43 13.18 10.32 19.76
C MET A 43 12.58 9.29 20.70
N THR A 44 11.25 9.24 20.76
CA THR A 44 10.56 8.16 21.47
C THR A 44 10.44 6.92 20.57
N PRO A 45 10.21 5.72 21.13
CA PRO A 45 9.95 4.52 20.32
C PRO A 45 8.83 4.71 19.28
N SER A 46 7.77 5.47 19.58
CA SER A 46 6.68 5.75 18.64
C SER A 46 7.07 6.76 17.54
N MET A 47 8.02 7.66 17.80
CA MET A 47 8.59 8.52 16.75
C MET A 47 9.43 7.71 15.78
N TRP A 48 10.24 6.76 16.28
CA TRP A 48 11.02 5.85 15.45
C TRP A 48 10.17 4.93 14.60
N GLN A 49 9.08 4.41 15.17
CA GLN A 49 8.15 3.56 14.44
C GLN A 49 7.48 4.33 13.30
N ARG A 50 7.08 5.59 13.53
CA ARG A 50 6.50 6.47 12.49
C ARG A 50 7.48 6.87 11.39
N LEU A 51 8.79 6.92 11.67
CA LEU A 51 9.80 7.14 10.63
C LEU A 51 10.03 5.92 9.73
N LYS A 52 9.75 4.71 10.24
CA LYS A 52 10.01 3.45 9.52
C LYS A 52 8.76 2.86 8.85
N ALA A 53 7.56 3.21 9.32
CA ALA A 53 6.32 2.66 8.79
C ALA A 53 5.97 3.31 7.45
N ASP A 54 5.82 2.49 6.42
CA ASP A 54 5.24 2.94 5.16
C ASP A 54 3.76 3.30 5.36
N ARG A 55 3.28 4.26 4.57
CA ARG A 55 1.84 4.55 4.45
C ARG A 55 1.30 3.90 3.20
N LEU A 56 0.25 3.10 3.35
CA LEU A 56 -0.37 2.41 2.23
C LEU A 56 -1.66 3.12 1.79
N LEU A 57 -1.75 3.39 0.49
CA LEU A 57 -3.02 3.66 -0.17
C LEU A 57 -3.50 2.33 -0.78
N LEU A 58 -4.43 1.69 -0.07
CA LEU A 58 -5.06 0.44 -0.46
C LEU A 58 -6.28 0.75 -1.32
N LEU A 59 -6.39 0.10 -2.48
CA LEU A 59 -7.38 0.46 -3.49
C LEU A 59 -8.13 -0.78 -3.97
N ASP A 60 -9.46 -0.71 -4.02
CA ASP A 60 -10.20 -1.62 -4.89
C ASP A 60 -9.96 -1.28 -6.37
N ARG A 61 -10.27 -2.23 -7.26
CA ARG A 61 -10.06 -2.11 -8.70
C ARG A 61 -11.34 -1.69 -9.46
N ASP A 62 -12.35 -2.55 -9.43
CA ASP A 62 -13.52 -2.46 -10.32
C ASP A 62 -14.65 -1.60 -9.71
N GLY A 63 -14.85 -0.41 -10.26
CA GLY A 63 -15.71 0.63 -9.69
C GLY A 63 -14.95 1.68 -8.86
N THR A 64 -13.64 1.49 -8.70
CA THR A 64 -12.76 2.36 -7.90
C THR A 64 -11.61 2.96 -8.72
N LEU A 65 -10.80 2.11 -9.36
CA LEU A 65 -9.73 2.56 -10.28
C LEU A 65 -10.24 2.62 -11.71
N ASN A 66 -10.90 1.55 -12.16
CA ASN A 66 -11.55 1.48 -13.46
C ASN A 66 -13.07 1.43 -13.32
N LYS A 67 -13.77 1.73 -14.42
CA LYS A 67 -15.22 1.59 -14.48
C LYS A 67 -15.63 0.13 -14.24
N SER A 68 -16.69 -0.06 -13.45
CA SER A 68 -17.48 -1.28 -13.52
C SER A 68 -18.44 -1.17 -14.71
N LEU A 69 -18.64 -2.26 -15.44
CA LEU A 69 -19.62 -2.33 -16.52
C LEU A 69 -21.02 -2.59 -15.91
N GLY A 70 -22.07 -2.18 -16.61
CA GLY A 70 -23.46 -2.41 -16.16
C GLY A 70 -23.83 -3.89 -16.02
N THR A 71 -23.06 -4.79 -16.63
CA THR A 71 -23.23 -6.24 -16.60
C THR A 71 -22.27 -6.95 -15.62
N GLY A 72 -21.33 -6.23 -15.00
CA GLY A 72 -20.29 -6.82 -14.14
C GLY A 72 -18.94 -6.08 -14.22
N PRO A 73 -17.87 -6.62 -13.62
CA PRO A 73 -16.52 -6.08 -13.82
C PRO A 73 -16.03 -6.35 -15.26
N PRO A 74 -15.08 -5.56 -15.78
CA PRO A 74 -14.37 -5.87 -17.02
C PRO A 74 -13.70 -7.26 -16.94
N ASN A 75 -13.82 -8.03 -18.02
CA ASN A 75 -13.20 -9.36 -18.15
C ASN A 75 -12.21 -9.43 -19.31
N HIS A 76 -12.04 -8.35 -20.08
CA HIS A 76 -11.06 -8.25 -21.16
C HIS A 76 -10.19 -6.98 -21.02
N PRO A 77 -8.89 -7.04 -21.36
CA PRO A 77 -7.99 -5.88 -21.32
C PRO A 77 -8.51 -4.63 -22.03
N THR A 78 -9.18 -4.79 -23.17
CA THR A 78 -9.69 -3.67 -23.98
C THR A 78 -10.89 -2.94 -23.35
N GLU A 79 -11.49 -3.52 -22.31
CA GLU A 79 -12.60 -2.91 -21.57
C GLU A 79 -12.11 -1.99 -20.44
N ILE A 80 -10.80 -2.00 -20.15
CA ILE A 80 -10.22 -1.19 -19.09
C ILE A 80 -10.25 0.28 -19.46
N SER A 81 -10.90 1.06 -18.59
CA SER A 81 -10.96 2.52 -18.66
C SER A 81 -10.92 3.07 -17.23
N LEU A 82 -9.87 3.83 -16.92
CA LEU A 82 -9.72 4.46 -15.62
C LEU A 82 -10.85 5.48 -15.37
N LEU A 83 -11.25 5.60 -14.11
CA LEU A 83 -12.19 6.64 -13.69
C LEU A 83 -11.49 8.02 -13.71
N PRO A 84 -12.25 9.11 -13.95
CA PRO A 84 -11.70 10.46 -13.86
C PRO A 84 -11.04 10.73 -12.49
N GLY A 85 -9.97 11.52 -12.48
CA GLY A 85 -9.26 11.92 -11.26
C GLY A 85 -8.33 10.86 -10.64
N VAL A 86 -8.48 9.58 -11.00
CA VAL A 86 -7.61 8.49 -10.51
C VAL A 86 -6.14 8.79 -10.76
N ALA A 87 -5.78 9.12 -12.01
CA ALA A 87 -4.41 9.41 -12.39
C ALA A 87 -3.79 10.53 -11.53
N THR A 88 -4.50 11.65 -11.39
CA THR A 88 -4.07 12.81 -10.62
C THR A 88 -3.91 12.46 -9.14
N ARG A 89 -4.91 11.82 -8.53
CA ARG A 89 -4.89 11.52 -7.10
C ARG A 89 -3.81 10.51 -6.73
N LEU A 90 -3.58 9.51 -7.58
CA LEU A 90 -2.50 8.55 -7.35
C LEU A 90 -1.12 9.19 -7.45
N HIS A 91 -0.93 10.10 -8.40
CA HIS A 91 0.31 10.86 -8.51
C HIS A 91 0.59 11.70 -7.24
N GLU A 92 -0.43 12.36 -6.69
CA GLU A 92 -0.31 13.11 -5.44
C GLU A 92 0.13 12.22 -4.28
N PHE A 93 -0.53 11.08 -4.08
CA PHE A 93 -0.19 10.16 -2.99
C PHE A 93 1.22 9.57 -3.15
N ALA A 94 1.58 9.15 -4.36
CA ALA A 94 2.93 8.67 -4.66
C ALA A 94 3.99 9.77 -4.39
N SER A 95 3.71 11.02 -4.76
CA SER A 95 4.61 12.16 -4.49
C SER A 95 4.81 12.45 -3.00
N LEU A 96 3.84 12.06 -2.16
CA LEU A 96 3.90 12.13 -0.71
C LEU A 96 4.54 10.90 -0.06
N GLY A 97 5.10 9.98 -0.86
CA GLY A 97 5.75 8.76 -0.39
C GLY A 97 4.78 7.69 0.13
N TRP A 98 3.52 7.72 -0.30
CA TRP A 98 2.61 6.61 -0.05
C TRP A 98 2.87 5.50 -1.06
N ARG A 99 2.80 4.26 -0.58
CA ARG A 99 2.84 3.07 -1.42
C ARG A 99 1.45 2.70 -1.90
N ILE A 100 1.34 2.34 -3.17
CA ILE A 100 0.08 2.05 -3.83
C ILE A 100 -0.13 0.54 -3.87
N VAL A 101 -1.21 0.06 -3.26
CA VAL A 101 -1.52 -1.37 -3.18
C VAL A 101 -2.93 -1.63 -3.67
N ILE A 102 -3.10 -2.56 -4.62
CA ILE A 102 -4.41 -2.93 -5.16
C ILE A 102 -4.91 -4.21 -4.47
N ILE A 103 -6.17 -4.21 -4.01
CA ILE A 103 -6.83 -5.37 -3.41
C ILE A 103 -8.17 -5.58 -4.10
N THR A 104 -8.29 -6.66 -4.88
CA THR A 104 -9.46 -6.92 -5.72
C THR A 104 -9.99 -8.35 -5.62
N ASN A 105 -11.32 -8.47 -5.67
CA ASN A 105 -12.02 -9.75 -5.73
C ASN A 105 -12.31 -10.11 -7.20
N GLN A 106 -11.61 -11.08 -7.77
CA GLN A 106 -11.79 -11.57 -9.14
C GLN A 106 -12.64 -12.86 -9.18
N GLY A 107 -13.81 -12.80 -8.54
CA GLY A 107 -14.67 -13.97 -8.33
C GLY A 107 -15.25 -14.58 -9.61
N GLY A 108 -15.20 -13.87 -10.75
CA GLY A 108 -15.64 -14.41 -12.04
C GLY A 108 -14.93 -15.70 -12.41
N VAL A 109 -13.68 -15.89 -11.96
CA VAL A 109 -12.91 -17.13 -12.14
C VAL A 109 -13.61 -18.31 -11.47
N ALA A 110 -14.14 -18.12 -10.26
CA ALA A 110 -14.87 -19.17 -9.56
C ALA A 110 -16.22 -19.53 -10.19
N PHE A 111 -16.80 -18.64 -11.00
CA PHE A 111 -18.03 -18.89 -11.74
C PHE A 111 -17.80 -19.36 -13.18
N GLY A 112 -16.55 -19.39 -13.65
CA GLY A 112 -16.20 -19.77 -15.01
C GLY A 112 -16.49 -18.69 -16.06
N TYR A 113 -16.69 -17.42 -15.66
CA TYR A 113 -16.90 -16.31 -16.60
C TYR A 113 -15.61 -15.90 -17.33
N LEU A 114 -14.47 -16.18 -16.70
CA LEU A 114 -13.13 -15.99 -17.25
C LEU A 114 -12.18 -16.98 -16.58
N THR A 115 -11.09 -17.29 -17.25
CA THR A 115 -9.96 -18.05 -16.71
C THR A 115 -9.11 -17.20 -15.78
N GLU A 116 -8.29 -17.86 -14.98
CA GLU A 116 -7.32 -17.17 -14.12
C GLU A 116 -6.31 -16.34 -14.95
N ALA A 117 -5.91 -16.84 -16.12
CA ALA A 117 -5.02 -16.13 -17.04
C ALA A 117 -5.66 -14.85 -17.61
N GLU A 118 -6.95 -14.89 -17.99
CA GLU A 118 -7.68 -13.71 -18.46
C GLU A 118 -7.87 -12.68 -17.34
N ALA A 119 -8.11 -13.13 -16.10
CA ALA A 119 -8.17 -12.24 -14.93
C ALA A 119 -6.83 -11.52 -14.71
N TYR A 120 -5.71 -12.22 -14.86
CA TYR A 120 -4.38 -11.62 -14.77
C TYR A 120 -4.10 -10.65 -15.94
N ALA A 121 -4.45 -11.02 -17.17
CA ALA A 121 -4.26 -10.14 -18.33
C ALA A 121 -5.07 -8.84 -18.18
N THR A 122 -6.31 -8.93 -17.72
CA THR A 122 -7.17 -7.77 -17.46
C THR A 122 -6.62 -6.91 -16.34
N HIS A 123 -6.07 -7.52 -15.28
CA HIS A 123 -5.39 -6.79 -14.21
C HIS A 123 -4.12 -6.09 -14.70
N GLN A 124 -3.32 -6.75 -15.54
CA GLN A 124 -2.13 -6.15 -16.13
C GLN A 124 -2.48 -4.90 -16.94
N ALA A 125 -3.57 -4.93 -17.72
CA ALA A 125 -4.04 -3.76 -18.43
C ALA A 125 -4.46 -2.59 -17.52
N VAL A 126 -4.94 -2.88 -16.30
CA VAL A 126 -5.14 -1.83 -15.29
C VAL A 126 -3.81 -1.26 -14.84
N LEU A 127 -2.82 -2.11 -14.50
CA LEU A 127 -1.50 -1.66 -14.08
C LEU A 127 -0.82 -0.78 -15.14
N ASP A 128 -0.86 -1.21 -16.41
CA ASP A 128 -0.25 -0.51 -17.53
C ASP A 128 -0.91 0.86 -17.80
N ALA A 129 -2.17 1.04 -17.41
CA ALA A 129 -2.89 2.29 -17.57
C ALA A 129 -2.63 3.30 -16.43
N LEU A 130 -2.11 2.86 -15.28
CA LEU A 130 -1.85 3.74 -14.14
C LEU A 130 -0.58 4.58 -14.36
N PRO A 131 -0.59 5.87 -13.98
CA PRO A 131 0.56 6.76 -14.16
C PRO A 131 1.63 6.63 -13.06
N VAL A 132 1.46 5.67 -12.16
CA VAL A 132 2.33 5.44 -11.00
C VAL A 132 2.64 3.95 -10.87
N GLU A 133 3.77 3.64 -10.27
CA GLU A 133 4.09 2.26 -9.91
C GLU A 133 3.16 1.76 -8.81
N VAL A 134 2.79 0.48 -8.91
CA VAL A 134 1.99 -0.22 -7.91
C VAL A 134 2.92 -1.16 -7.15
N ASP A 135 3.07 -0.93 -5.84
CA ASP A 135 3.98 -1.66 -4.96
C ASP A 135 3.55 -3.11 -4.73
N ALA A 136 2.24 -3.37 -4.73
CA ALA A 136 1.68 -4.72 -4.62
C ALA A 136 0.25 -4.82 -5.18
N SER A 137 -0.12 -6.01 -5.62
CA SER A 137 -1.49 -6.33 -6.04
C SER A 137 -1.94 -7.68 -5.48
N TYR A 138 -3.14 -7.72 -4.93
CA TYR A 138 -3.78 -8.90 -4.36
C TYR A 138 -5.07 -9.19 -5.13
N LEU A 139 -5.09 -10.32 -5.85
CA LEU A 139 -6.22 -10.74 -6.66
C LEU A 139 -6.79 -12.03 -6.06
N CYS A 140 -8.03 -11.99 -5.57
CA CYS A 140 -8.68 -13.18 -5.04
C CYS A 140 -9.63 -13.80 -6.07
N PRO A 141 -9.29 -14.95 -6.70
CA PRO A 141 -10.16 -15.61 -7.67
C PRO A 141 -11.31 -16.40 -7.03
N HIS A 142 -11.25 -16.59 -5.71
CA HIS A 142 -12.15 -17.49 -4.98
C HIS A 142 -13.52 -16.88 -4.75
N HIS A 143 -14.56 -17.72 -4.72
CA HIS A 143 -15.90 -17.33 -4.28
C HIS A 143 -16.61 -18.55 -3.68
N PRO A 144 -17.20 -18.50 -2.47
CA PRO A 144 -17.79 -19.68 -1.81
C PRO A 144 -18.99 -20.27 -2.57
N ARG A 145 -19.69 -19.44 -3.35
CA ARG A 145 -20.80 -19.87 -4.23
C ARG A 145 -20.37 -20.16 -5.68
N GLY A 146 -19.07 -20.26 -5.96
CA GLY A 146 -18.56 -20.55 -7.30
C GLY A 146 -18.96 -21.94 -7.79
N THR A 147 -18.91 -22.16 -9.10
CA THR A 147 -19.20 -23.44 -9.77
C THR A 147 -17.94 -24.25 -10.06
N ILE A 148 -16.77 -23.59 -10.18
CA ILE A 148 -15.48 -24.24 -10.44
C ILE A 148 -14.87 -24.73 -9.12
N PRO A 149 -14.77 -26.05 -8.84
CA PRO A 149 -14.42 -26.58 -7.51
C PRO A 149 -13.10 -26.06 -6.93
N ARG A 150 -12.10 -25.83 -7.79
CA ARG A 150 -10.79 -25.28 -7.38
C ARG A 150 -10.91 -23.91 -6.70
N TYR A 151 -11.85 -23.08 -7.15
CA TYR A 151 -12.03 -21.70 -6.69
C TYR A 151 -13.27 -21.50 -5.82
N ALA A 152 -14.17 -22.50 -5.79
CA ALA A 152 -15.43 -22.49 -5.06
C ALA A 152 -15.25 -22.71 -3.55
N LYS A 153 -14.60 -21.77 -2.85
CA LYS A 153 -14.31 -21.88 -1.41
C LYS A 153 -14.30 -20.54 -0.70
N HIS A 154 -14.43 -20.60 0.63
CA HIS A 154 -14.10 -19.46 1.49
C HIS A 154 -12.59 -19.20 1.44
N CYS A 155 -12.22 -17.92 1.32
CA CYS A 155 -10.83 -17.49 1.28
C CYS A 155 -10.66 -16.30 2.24
N PRO A 156 -9.72 -16.35 3.20
CA PRO A 156 -9.44 -15.24 4.11
C PRO A 156 -9.03 -13.94 3.40
N ASN A 157 -8.54 -14.05 2.16
CA ASN A 157 -8.12 -12.92 1.35
C ASN A 157 -9.24 -12.37 0.44
N ARG A 158 -10.44 -12.96 0.47
CA ARG A 158 -11.61 -12.45 -0.25
C ARG A 158 -12.35 -11.44 0.61
N LYS A 159 -12.43 -10.17 0.17
CA LYS A 159 -13.27 -9.16 0.82
C LYS A 159 -14.73 -9.66 0.93
N PRO A 160 -15.39 -9.57 2.09
CA PRO A 160 -15.09 -8.67 3.23
C PRO A 160 -14.08 -9.19 4.26
N ALA A 161 -13.46 -10.35 4.06
CA ALA A 161 -12.39 -10.80 4.96
C ALA A 161 -11.14 -9.90 4.79
N PRO A 162 -10.41 -9.59 5.88
CA PRO A 162 -9.32 -8.60 5.85
C PRO A 162 -7.97 -9.17 5.43
N GLY A 163 -7.86 -10.47 5.10
CA GLY A 163 -6.57 -11.16 4.98
C GLY A 163 -5.58 -10.50 4.01
N ALA A 164 -6.05 -10.04 2.84
CA ALA A 164 -5.20 -9.35 1.87
C ALA A 164 -4.70 -7.98 2.38
N ILE A 165 -5.51 -7.28 3.19
CA ILE A 165 -5.10 -6.00 3.79
C ILE A 165 -4.05 -6.25 4.88
N LEU A 166 -4.29 -7.24 5.74
CA LEU A 166 -3.37 -7.61 6.81
C LEU A 166 -2.01 -8.05 6.27
N ASP A 167 -2.00 -8.86 5.21
CA ASP A 167 -0.76 -9.27 4.53
C ASP A 167 0.00 -8.06 3.97
N ALA A 168 -0.69 -7.11 3.33
CA ALA A 168 -0.07 -5.89 2.83
C ALA A 168 0.53 -5.04 3.97
N LEU A 169 -0.21 -4.85 5.07
CA LEU A 169 0.27 -4.10 6.23
C LEU A 169 1.52 -4.74 6.84
N GLU A 170 1.53 -6.06 7.00
CA GLU A 170 2.67 -6.81 7.50
C GLU A 170 3.87 -6.70 6.56
N ARG A 171 3.66 -6.93 5.26
CA ARG A 171 4.70 -6.88 4.22
C ARG A 171 5.43 -5.55 4.20
N PHE A 172 4.72 -4.44 4.42
CA PHE A 172 5.27 -3.09 4.38
C PHE A 172 5.53 -2.49 5.78
N GLY A 173 5.33 -3.26 6.86
CA GLY A 173 5.50 -2.76 8.23
C GLY A 173 4.66 -1.52 8.53
N ALA A 174 3.48 -1.42 7.90
CA ALA A 174 2.64 -0.23 7.90
C ALA A 174 1.68 -0.21 9.10
N ASP A 175 1.50 0.96 9.71
CA ASP A 175 0.49 1.16 10.75
C ASP A 175 -0.88 1.35 10.10
N PRO A 176 -1.88 0.49 10.39
CA PRO A 176 -3.21 0.57 9.79
C PRO A 176 -3.89 1.93 9.99
N GLN A 177 -3.65 2.62 11.11
CA GLN A 177 -4.26 3.93 11.40
C GLN A 177 -3.68 5.06 10.53
N THR A 178 -2.51 4.84 9.93
CA THR A 178 -1.83 5.79 9.04
C THR A 178 -2.05 5.47 7.57
N CYS A 179 -2.71 4.35 7.28
CA CYS A 179 -3.06 3.92 5.93
C CYS A 179 -4.48 4.35 5.56
N LEU A 180 -4.86 4.12 4.31
CA LEU A 180 -6.19 4.42 3.80
C LEU A 180 -6.64 3.33 2.83
N PHE A 181 -7.87 2.83 2.99
CA PHE A 181 -8.52 1.99 1.98
C PHE A 181 -9.58 2.82 1.23
N VAL A 182 -9.51 2.81 -0.11
CA VAL A 182 -10.53 3.40 -0.98
C VAL A 182 -11.22 2.30 -1.80
N GLY A 183 -12.55 2.29 -1.79
CA GLY A 183 -13.36 1.33 -2.54
C GLY A 183 -14.77 1.84 -2.81
N ASP A 184 -15.54 1.10 -3.61
CA ASP A 184 -16.92 1.44 -3.99
C ASP A 184 -17.97 0.59 -3.27
N ARG A 185 -17.59 -0.59 -2.75
CA ARG A 185 -18.52 -1.57 -2.17
C ARG A 185 -18.47 -1.61 -0.66
N ASP A 186 -19.58 -2.04 -0.07
CA ASP A 186 -19.64 -2.26 1.38
C ASP A 186 -18.69 -3.37 1.84
N THR A 187 -18.39 -4.36 0.98
CA THR A 187 -17.38 -5.37 1.27
C THR A 187 -15.98 -4.78 1.46
N ASP A 188 -15.66 -3.66 0.80
CA ASP A 188 -14.38 -2.97 0.98
C ASP A 188 -14.33 -2.29 2.34
N ARG A 189 -15.41 -1.59 2.70
CA ARG A 189 -15.57 -0.98 4.02
C ARG A 189 -15.44 -2.01 5.13
N GLN A 190 -16.11 -3.15 5.00
CA GLN A 190 -16.07 -4.23 5.99
C GLN A 190 -14.65 -4.80 6.14
N ALA A 191 -13.96 -5.05 5.03
CA ALA A 191 -12.57 -5.54 5.06
C ALA A 191 -11.63 -4.52 5.71
N ALA A 192 -11.73 -3.24 5.34
CA ALA A 192 -10.93 -2.16 5.92
C ALA A 192 -11.19 -2.01 7.42
N THR A 193 -12.46 -2.03 7.83
CA THR A 193 -12.85 -1.96 9.26
C THR A 193 -12.29 -3.14 10.05
N ALA A 194 -12.40 -4.36 9.52
CA ALA A 194 -11.86 -5.57 10.16
C ALA A 194 -10.33 -5.56 10.26
N ALA A 195 -9.63 -4.86 9.35
CA ALA A 195 -8.19 -4.65 9.40
C ALA A 195 -7.77 -3.42 10.23
N GLY A 196 -8.73 -2.64 10.76
CA GLY A 196 -8.44 -1.40 11.47
C GLY A 196 -7.94 -0.26 10.57
N VAL A 197 -8.20 -0.32 9.26
CA VAL A 197 -7.77 0.70 8.29
C VAL A 197 -8.91 1.70 8.03
N PRO A 198 -8.67 3.02 8.08
CA PRO A 198 -9.63 4.03 7.66
C PRO A 198 -10.17 3.78 6.25
N PHE A 199 -11.48 3.95 6.04
CA PHE A 199 -12.13 3.74 4.74
C PHE A 199 -12.69 5.04 4.15
N ARG A 200 -12.56 5.19 2.82
CA ARG A 200 -13.21 6.24 2.02
C ARG A 200 -13.89 5.65 0.80
N LEU A 201 -15.03 6.22 0.44
CA LEU A 201 -15.74 5.85 -0.78
C LEU A 201 -15.04 6.46 -1.99
N ALA A 202 -14.83 5.65 -3.04
CA ALA A 202 -14.14 6.06 -4.27
C ALA A 202 -14.70 7.34 -4.89
N ARG A 203 -16.04 7.44 -4.99
CA ARG A 203 -16.74 8.61 -5.53
C ARG A 203 -16.41 9.94 -4.84
N ASN A 204 -16.01 9.92 -3.56
CA ASN A 204 -15.69 11.13 -2.82
C ASN A 204 -14.17 11.39 -2.74
N PHE A 205 -13.34 10.50 -3.30
CA PHE A 205 -11.90 10.51 -3.13
C PHE A 205 -11.16 11.00 -4.39
N PHE A 206 -11.71 10.68 -5.57
CA PHE A 206 -11.12 11.05 -6.86
C PHE A 206 -11.69 12.34 -7.47
N GLU A 207 -12.70 12.94 -6.82
CA GLU A 207 -13.22 14.27 -7.17
C GLU A 207 -12.26 15.39 -6.73
#